data_AF-A0A0S4WJ44-F1
#
_entry.id   AF-A0A0S4WJ44-F1
#
_cell.length_a   1.000
_cell.length_b   1.000
_cell.length_c   1.000
_cell.angle_alpha   90.00
_cell.angle_beta   90.00
_cell.angle_gamma   90.00
#
_symmetry.space_group_name_H-M   'P 1'
#
loop_
_entity.id
_entity.type
_entity.pdbx_description
1 polymer ?
#
loop_
_entity_poly.entity_id
_entity_poly.type
_entity_poly.pdbx_seq_one_letter_code
_entity_poly.pdbx_strand_id
1 'polypeptide(L)' 'MTAAKLRLAMAAMGQPETKVGDLCKEFGITRQTLCRHVAPRGELRPDSVKLLALA' A
#
# COMPACT_ATOMS: atom_id res chain seq x y z
N MET A 1 -3.35 8.67 1.61
CA MET A 1 -2.16 7.80 1.39
C MET A 1 -0.95 8.71 1.23
N THR A 2 0.23 8.34 1.75
CA THR A 2 1.49 9.11 1.64
C THR A 2 2.57 8.23 1.01
N ALA A 3 3.61 8.81 0.42
CA ALA A 3 4.71 8.04 -0.18
C ALA A 3 5.39 7.07 0.80
N ALA A 4 5.59 7.48 2.07
CA ALA A 4 6.16 6.60 3.10
C ALA A 4 5.30 5.35 3.35
N LYS A 5 4.01 5.54 3.66
CA LYS A 5 3.02 4.44 3.79
C LYS A 5 2.97 3.56 2.54
N LEU A 6 3.10 4.15 1.35
CA LEU A 6 3.09 3.41 0.09
C LEU A 6 4.30 2.47 -0.03
N ARG A 7 5.51 2.96 0.28
CA ARG A 7 6.74 2.14 0.29
C ARG A 7 6.63 0.97 1.27
N LEU A 8 6.11 1.22 2.47
CA LEU A 8 5.87 0.17 3.47
C LEU A 8 4.79 -0.83 3.02
N ALA A 9 3.70 -0.34 2.40
CA ALA A 9 2.65 -1.19 1.85
C ALA A 9 3.16 -2.14 0.77
N MET A 10 4.04 -1.67 -0.13
CA MET A 10 4.64 -2.50 -1.18
C MET A 10 5.42 -3.67 -0.59
N ALA A 11 6.26 -3.38 0.42
CA ALA A 11 7.06 -4.41 1.09
C ALA A 11 6.18 -5.41 1.86
N ALA A 12 5.17 -4.92 2.57
CA ALA A 12 4.29 -5.77 3.37
C ALA A 12 3.38 -6.65 2.50
N MET A 13 2.70 -6.10 1.50
CA MET A 13 1.72 -6.85 0.69
C MET A 13 2.34 -8.02 -0.08
N GLY A 14 3.66 -7.99 -0.36
CA GLY A 14 4.36 -9.11 -0.99
C GLY A 14 4.60 -10.31 -0.06
N GLN A 15 4.39 -10.17 1.25
CA GLN A 15 4.57 -11.23 2.22
C GLN A 15 3.25 -12.00 2.44
N PRO A 16 3.23 -13.34 2.28
CA PRO A 16 2.01 -14.13 2.41
C PRO A 16 1.39 -14.09 3.82
N GLU A 17 2.18 -13.78 4.85
CA GLU A 17 1.72 -13.64 6.23
C GLU A 17 1.03 -12.30 6.50
N THR A 18 1.11 -11.34 5.56
CA THR A 18 0.57 -10.00 5.77
C THR A 18 -0.94 -10.01 5.92
N LYS A 19 -1.38 -9.61 7.11
CA LYS A 19 -2.79 -9.37 7.40
C LYS A 19 -3.18 -7.97 6.95
N VAL A 20 -3.76 -7.88 5.74
CA VAL A 20 -4.22 -6.62 5.13
C VAL A 20 -5.08 -5.77 6.08
N GLY A 21 -5.91 -6.42 6.91
CA GLY A 21 -6.73 -5.72 7.91
C GLY A 21 -5.94 -4.97 8.97
N ASP A 22 -4.88 -5.60 9.48
CA ASP A 22 -4.05 -5.01 10.54
C ASP A 22 -3.13 -3.93 9.96
N LEU A 23 -2.58 -4.17 8.76
CA LEU A 23 -1.83 -3.18 7.98
C LEU A 23 -2.66 -1.91 7.73
N CYS A 24 -3.93 -2.06 7.33
CA CYS A 24 -4.84 -0.92 7.15
C CYS A 24 -5.10 -0.15 8.45
N LYS A 25 -5.26 -0.85 9.58
CA LYS A 25 -5.45 -0.22 10.89
C LYS A 25 -4.23 0.58 11.30
N GLU A 26 -3.04 0.02 11.17
CA GLU A 26 -1.77 0.69 11.47
C GLU A 26 -1.59 1.97 10.63
N PHE A 27 -1.93 1.88 9.34
CA PHE A 27 -1.83 3.02 8.44
C PHE A 27 -2.97 4.05 8.61
N GLY A 28 -4.02 3.72 9.38
CA GLY A 28 -5.21 4.56 9.52
C GLY A 28 -5.94 4.77 8.19
N ILE A 29 -5.99 3.75 7.33
CA ILE A 29 -6.66 3.79 6.02
C ILE A 29 -7.61 2.62 5.84
N THR A 30 -8.48 2.70 4.83
CA THR A 30 -9.34 1.56 4.47
C THR A 30 -8.61 0.59 3.54
N ARG A 31 -9.12 -0.65 3.45
CA ARG A 31 -8.68 -1.62 2.44
C ARG A 31 -8.87 -1.10 1.03
N GLN A 32 -9.96 -0.37 0.77
CA GLN A 32 -10.21 0.25 -0.53
C GLN A 32 -9.10 1.26 -0.88
N THR A 33 -8.68 2.10 0.06
CA THR A 33 -7.57 3.04 -0.14
C THR A 33 -6.27 2.29 -0.40
N LEU A 34 -5.97 1.23 0.35
CA LEU A 34 -4.76 0.42 0.14
C LEU A 34 -4.77 -0.23 -1.26
N CYS A 35 -5.84 -0.95 -1.60
CA CYS A 35 -5.97 -1.71 -2.85
C CYS A 35 -6.06 -0.82 -4.11
N ARG A 36 -6.47 0.45 -3.97
CA ARG A 36 -6.40 1.43 -5.08
C ARG A 36 -4.96 1.72 -5.50
N HIS A 37 -4.01 1.59 -4.58
CA HIS A 37 -2.60 1.93 -4.83
C HIS A 37 -1.68 0.70 -4.94
N VAL A 38 -1.92 -0.35 -4.15
CA VAL A 38 -1.03 -1.52 -4.10
C VAL A 38 -1.81 -2.79 -4.44
N ALA A 39 -1.27 -3.59 -5.35
CA ALA A 39 -1.81 -4.89 -5.72
C ALA A 39 -1.44 -5.96 -4.68
N PRO A 40 -2.17 -7.09 -4.61
CA PRO A 40 -1.97 -8.13 -3.60
C PRO A 40 -0.56 -8.73 -3.49
N ARG A 41 0.34 -8.55 -4.46
CA ARG A 41 1.74 -9.02 -4.38
C ARG A 41 2.74 -7.88 -4.17
N GLY A 42 2.26 -6.69 -3.82
CA GLY A 42 3.10 -5.53 -3.52
C GLY A 42 3.37 -4.60 -4.71
N GLU A 43 2.86 -4.89 -5.90
CA GLU A 43 3.06 -4.04 -7.08
C GLU A 43 2.26 -2.75 -6.99
N LEU A 44 2.83 -1.66 -7.50
CA LEU A 44 2.12 -0.39 -7.60
C LEU A 44 1.11 -0.39 -8.74
N ARG A 45 -0.04 0.21 -8.48
CA ARG A 45 -1.03 0.56 -9.50
C ARG A 45 -0.75 1.95 -10.09
N PRO A 46 -1.26 2.25 -11.29
CA PRO A 46 -0.99 3.52 -11.99
C PRO A 46 -1.20 4.78 -11.15
N ASP A 47 -2.27 4.82 -10.35
CA ASP A 47 -2.62 5.95 -9.46
C ASP A 47 -1.51 6.29 -8.46
N SER A 48 -0.69 5.32 -8.11
CA SER A 48 0.35 5.41 -7.06
C SER A 48 1.71 5.80 -7.60
N VAL A 49 1.94 5.64 -8.91
CA VAL A 49 3.24 5.93 -9.53
C VAL A 49 3.58 7.41 -9.40
N LYS A 50 2.60 8.29 -9.63
CA LYS A 50 2.76 9.75 -9.45
C LYS A 50 3.03 10.11 -7.99
N LEU A 51 2.38 9.44 -7.06
CA LEU A 51 2.49 9.70 -5.62
C LEU A 51 3.89 9.33 -5.08
N LEU A 52 4.54 8.34 -5.68
CA LEU A 52 5.92 7.96 -5.35
C LEU A 52 6.98 8.81 -6.07
N ALA A 53 6.70 9.25 -7.30
CA ALA A 53 7.62 10.07 -8.10
C ALA A 53 7.78 11.51 -7.56
N LEU A 54 6.83 11.97 -6.74
CA LEU A 54 6.81 13.31 -6.14
C LEU A 54 7.55 13.39 -4.78
N ALA A 55 8.16 12.29 -4.31
CA ALA A 55 8.63 12.15 -2.93
C ALA A 55 10.07 11.64 -2.77
#